data_AF-A0A974ZQ13-F1
#
_entry.id   AF-A0A974ZQ13-F1
#
_cell.length_a   1.000
_cell.length_b   1.000
_cell.length_c   1.000
_cell.angle_alpha   90.00
_cell.angle_beta   90.00
_cell.angle_gamma   90.00
#
_symmetry.space_group_name_H-M   'P 1'
#
loop_
_entity.id
_entity.type
_entity.pdbx_description
1 polymer ?
#
loop_
_entity_poly.entity_id
_entity_poly.type
_entity_poly.pdbx_seq_one_letter_code
_entity_poly.pdbx_strand_id
1 'polypeptide(L)'
;MTGPTCLFDHAEQVLGADEVQAKVELTRQAQALARAGRLSLAATTPPVDITAARFPARPVLVDPRELPRRKLTTTEGRVALLHAVAHIEFSAIQLAWDHLYRFRGLPDAYYWDWLSVADEEALHFSLIRERLNELGADYGDLPAHGGLWGIACETAYDTAARMALVPRFMEARGLDVTPGMMDKLAAVGDDASVAVLQRILDDEVGHVALGTQWFEWLCHQRGVDAETEYFLLIERHMKGQSRGPYNLPLRRRAGFSEGELARLSAHN
;
A
#
# COMPACT_ATOMS: atom_id res chain seq x y z
N MET A 1 -15.91 27.78 18.02
CA MET A 1 -14.81 26.95 17.46
C MET A 1 -15.25 25.50 17.60
N THR A 2 -15.44 24.80 16.50
CA THR A 2 -15.66 23.34 16.56
C THR A 2 -14.38 22.69 17.10
N GLY A 3 -14.52 21.73 18.01
CA GLY A 3 -13.38 21.01 18.60
C GLY A 3 -12.55 20.27 17.54
N PRO A 4 -11.40 19.68 17.92
CA PRO A 4 -10.60 18.87 17.00
C PRO A 4 -11.42 17.69 16.47
N THR A 5 -11.27 17.39 15.17
CA THR A 5 -11.93 16.25 14.53
C THR A 5 -11.22 14.96 14.96
N CYS A 6 -11.98 13.92 15.33
CA CYS A 6 -11.41 12.62 15.64
C CYS A 6 -10.85 11.97 14.36
N LEU A 7 -9.57 11.57 14.37
CA LEU A 7 -8.93 10.88 13.24
C LEU A 7 -9.69 9.60 12.87
N PHE A 8 -10.24 8.91 13.87
CA PHE A 8 -10.91 7.63 13.68
C PHE A 8 -12.30 7.76 13.06
N ASP A 9 -13.04 8.81 13.40
CA ASP A 9 -14.30 9.14 12.74
C ASP A 9 -14.04 9.53 11.27
N HIS A 10 -12.94 10.24 11.03
CA HIS A 10 -12.50 10.60 9.68
C HIS A 10 -12.10 9.35 8.88
N ALA A 11 -11.39 8.41 9.51
CA ALA A 11 -11.02 7.15 8.89
C ALA A 11 -12.24 6.31 8.51
N GLU A 12 -13.26 6.27 9.37
CA GLU A 12 -14.53 5.59 9.07
C GLU A 12 -15.23 6.22 7.86
N GLN A 13 -15.20 7.55 7.72
CA GLN A 13 -15.72 8.24 6.53
C GLN A 13 -14.94 7.87 5.26
N VAL A 14 -13.61 7.81 5.32
CA VAL A 14 -12.78 7.42 4.16
C VAL A 14 -13.03 5.97 3.77
N LEU A 15 -13.04 5.05 4.73
CA LEU A 15 -13.28 3.63 4.49
C LEU A 15 -14.72 3.39 4.01
N GLY A 16 -15.69 4.17 4.48
CA GLY A 16 -17.09 4.10 4.08
C GLY A 16 -17.43 4.78 2.76
N ALA A 17 -16.57 5.63 2.21
CA ALA A 17 -16.77 6.24 0.89
C ALA A 17 -16.64 5.19 -0.22
N ASP A 18 -17.52 5.25 -1.22
CA ASP A 18 -17.49 4.38 -2.40
C ASP A 18 -17.00 5.12 -3.66
N GLU A 19 -16.78 6.43 -3.61
CA GLU A 19 -16.19 7.18 -4.72
C GLU A 19 -14.67 7.34 -4.59
N VAL A 20 -13.96 7.15 -5.71
CA VAL A 20 -12.50 7.33 -5.80
C VAL A 20 -12.10 8.73 -5.34
N GLN A 21 -12.76 9.75 -5.90
CA GLN A 21 -12.43 11.14 -5.64
C GLN A 21 -12.67 11.50 -4.17
N ALA A 22 -13.78 11.04 -3.58
CA ALA A 22 -14.09 11.26 -2.18
C ALA A 22 -13.00 10.68 -1.26
N LYS A 23 -12.50 9.47 -1.53
CA LYS A 23 -11.40 8.87 -0.73
C LYS A 23 -10.13 9.71 -0.81
N VAL A 24 -9.74 10.16 -2.00
CA VAL A 24 -8.56 11.02 -2.20
C VAL A 24 -8.72 12.35 -1.46
N GLU A 25 -9.85 13.03 -1.63
CA GLU A 25 -10.12 14.33 -1.01
C GLU A 25 -10.18 14.26 0.51
N LEU A 26 -10.90 13.27 1.06
CA LEU A 26 -10.94 13.04 2.50
C LEU A 26 -9.55 12.73 3.05
N THR A 27 -8.73 11.98 2.31
CA THR A 27 -7.34 11.69 2.72
C THR A 27 -6.51 12.97 2.80
N ARG A 28 -6.53 13.77 1.74
CA ARG A 28 -5.82 15.07 1.69
C ARG A 28 -6.31 16.02 2.78
N GLN A 29 -7.62 16.03 3.06
CA GLN A 29 -8.24 16.83 4.11
C GLN A 29 -7.73 16.42 5.50
N ALA A 30 -7.67 15.12 5.79
CA ALA A 30 -7.16 14.62 7.06
C ALA A 30 -5.72 15.08 7.31
N GLN A 31 -4.84 14.96 6.32
CA GLN A 31 -3.47 15.42 6.45
C GLN A 31 -3.39 16.94 6.68
N ALA A 32 -4.22 17.73 5.99
CA ALA A 32 -4.28 19.16 6.22
C ALA A 32 -4.74 19.50 7.66
N LEU A 33 -5.71 18.77 8.19
CA LEU A 33 -6.16 18.90 9.58
C LEU A 33 -5.07 18.49 10.57
N ALA A 34 -4.33 17.41 10.30
CA ALA A 34 -3.22 16.95 11.13
C ALA A 34 -2.13 18.02 11.22
N ARG A 35 -1.69 18.58 10.08
CA ARG A 35 -0.70 19.67 10.00
C ARG A 35 -1.15 20.94 10.73
N ALA A 36 -2.46 21.19 10.77
CA ALA A 36 -3.04 22.31 11.50
C ALA A 36 -3.23 22.04 13.02
N GLY A 37 -2.87 20.86 13.52
CA GLY A 37 -3.12 20.46 14.92
C GLY A 37 -4.60 20.31 15.26
N ARG A 38 -5.43 20.00 14.26
CA ARG A 38 -6.89 19.93 14.36
C ARG A 38 -7.46 18.51 14.37
N LEU A 39 -6.59 17.50 14.37
CA LEU A 39 -6.98 16.11 14.58
C LEU A 39 -6.71 15.66 16.01
N SER A 40 -7.59 14.80 16.52
CA SER A 40 -7.45 14.14 17.82
C SER A 40 -7.44 12.62 17.63
N LEU A 41 -6.68 11.92 18.48
CA LEU A 41 -6.67 10.46 18.60
C LEU A 41 -7.63 9.95 19.69
N ALA A 42 -8.53 10.79 20.19
CA ALA A 42 -9.52 10.39 21.19
C ALA A 42 -10.70 9.64 20.54
N ALA A 43 -10.60 8.30 20.47
CA ALA A 43 -11.68 7.45 20.00
C ALA A 43 -12.88 7.45 20.97
N THR A 44 -14.09 7.55 20.45
CA THR A 44 -15.33 7.39 21.23
C THR A 44 -16.06 6.08 20.95
N THR A 45 -15.69 5.36 19.89
CA THR A 45 -16.33 4.12 19.43
C THR A 45 -15.28 3.07 19.02
N PRO A 46 -15.61 1.77 19.14
CA PRO A 46 -14.77 0.71 18.59
C PRO A 46 -14.77 0.75 17.05
N PRO A 47 -13.71 0.27 16.39
CA PRO A 47 -13.66 0.20 14.94
C PRO A 47 -14.71 -0.78 14.39
N VAL A 48 -15.30 -0.45 13.26
CA VAL A 48 -16.18 -1.37 12.52
C VAL A 48 -15.38 -2.51 11.87
N ASP A 49 -16.08 -3.59 11.54
CA ASP A 49 -15.51 -4.74 10.84
C ASP A 49 -14.93 -4.35 9.48
N ILE A 50 -13.90 -5.06 9.02
CA ILE A 50 -13.23 -4.76 7.73
C ILE A 50 -14.15 -4.89 6.53
N THR A 51 -15.21 -5.71 6.64
CA THR A 51 -16.24 -5.86 5.61
C THR A 51 -17.13 -4.63 5.44
N ALA A 52 -17.09 -3.67 6.37
CA ALA A 52 -17.82 -2.41 6.24
C ALA A 52 -17.15 -1.43 5.26
N ALA A 53 -15.87 -1.64 4.92
CA ALA A 53 -15.16 -0.82 3.95
C ALA A 53 -15.85 -0.91 2.57
N ARG A 54 -15.99 0.24 1.92
CA ARG A 54 -16.61 0.40 0.61
C ARG A 54 -15.56 0.62 -0.47
N PHE A 55 -15.84 0.07 -1.64
CA PHE A 55 -15.01 0.14 -2.82
C PHE A 55 -15.82 0.76 -3.97
N PRO A 56 -15.16 1.48 -4.89
CA PRO A 56 -15.82 1.98 -6.08
C PRO A 56 -16.33 0.85 -6.97
N ALA A 57 -17.40 1.13 -7.71
CA ALA A 57 -17.99 0.18 -8.65
C ALA A 57 -17.04 -0.25 -9.78
N ARG A 58 -16.00 0.57 -10.04
CA ARG A 58 -14.91 0.27 -10.98
C ARG A 58 -13.55 0.59 -10.35
N PRO A 59 -12.49 -0.15 -10.67
CA PRO A 59 -12.42 -1.26 -11.64
C PRO A 59 -13.18 -2.52 -11.19
N VAL A 60 -13.64 -3.32 -12.16
CA VAL A 60 -14.22 -4.65 -11.86
C VAL A 60 -13.09 -5.56 -11.37
N LEU A 61 -13.29 -6.20 -10.22
CA LEU A 61 -12.31 -7.13 -9.65
C LEU A 61 -12.47 -8.52 -10.28
N VAL A 62 -11.37 -9.07 -10.81
CA VAL A 62 -11.28 -10.36 -11.50
C VAL A 62 -10.14 -11.21 -10.94
N ASP A 63 -10.07 -12.49 -11.32
CA ASP A 63 -8.91 -13.34 -10.98
C ASP A 63 -7.63 -12.79 -11.63
N PRO A 64 -6.45 -12.86 -10.98
CA PRO A 64 -5.19 -12.40 -11.57
C PRO A 64 -4.88 -12.94 -12.98
N ARG A 65 -5.40 -14.12 -13.35
CA ARG A 65 -5.23 -14.72 -14.68
C ARG A 65 -6.05 -14.05 -15.77
N GLU A 66 -7.08 -13.30 -15.39
CA GLU A 66 -7.99 -12.59 -16.30
C GLU A 66 -7.52 -11.16 -16.59
N LEU A 67 -6.43 -10.71 -15.95
CA LEU A 67 -5.88 -9.38 -16.16
C LEU A 67 -5.28 -9.20 -17.57
N PRO A 68 -5.42 -8.00 -18.18
CA PRO A 68 -4.82 -7.70 -19.47
C PRO A 68 -3.30 -7.90 -19.48
N ARG A 69 -2.77 -8.36 -20.62
CA ARG A 69 -1.32 -8.52 -20.81
C ARG A 69 -0.65 -7.16 -20.98
N ARG A 70 0.50 -6.99 -20.33
CA ARG A 70 1.25 -5.73 -20.27
C ARG A 70 2.39 -5.70 -21.29
N LYS A 71 2.06 -5.64 -22.59
CA LYS A 71 3.07 -5.51 -23.65
C LYS A 71 3.50 -4.06 -23.79
N LEU A 72 4.54 -3.65 -23.05
CA LEU A 72 4.95 -2.24 -22.91
C LEU A 72 5.41 -1.56 -24.21
N THR A 73 5.64 -2.31 -25.29
CA THR A 73 5.93 -1.75 -26.62
C THR A 73 4.70 -1.17 -27.33
N THR A 74 3.50 -1.29 -26.76
CA THR A 74 2.27 -0.67 -27.30
C THR A 74 1.63 0.25 -26.26
N THR A 75 0.85 1.23 -26.70
CA THR A 75 0.16 2.16 -25.79
C THR A 75 -0.84 1.42 -24.89
N GLU A 76 -1.57 0.44 -25.41
CA GLU A 76 -2.53 -0.36 -24.64
C GLU A 76 -1.82 -1.15 -23.54
N GLY A 77 -0.63 -1.69 -23.80
CA GLY A 77 0.15 -2.40 -22.80
C GLY A 77 0.71 -1.48 -21.71
N ARG A 78 1.03 -0.22 -22.05
CA ARG A 78 1.44 0.81 -21.07
C ARG A 78 0.26 1.28 -20.22
N VAL A 79 -0.91 1.50 -20.83
CA VAL A 79 -2.17 1.76 -20.12
C VAL A 79 -2.49 0.61 -19.15
N ALA A 80 -2.38 -0.65 -19.59
CA ALA A 80 -2.61 -1.81 -18.72
C ALA A 80 -1.61 -1.92 -17.56
N LEU A 81 -0.36 -1.48 -17.75
CA LEU A 81 0.62 -1.41 -16.66
C LEU A 81 0.24 -0.31 -15.66
N LEU A 82 0.07 0.92 -16.14
CA LEU A 82 -0.19 2.07 -15.29
C LEU A 82 -1.54 1.97 -14.57
N HIS A 83 -2.56 1.38 -15.20
CA HIS A 83 -3.84 1.12 -14.55
C HIS A 83 -3.69 0.12 -13.40
N ALA A 84 -2.90 -0.94 -13.58
CA ALA A 84 -2.61 -1.88 -12.51
C ALA A 84 -1.84 -1.22 -11.35
N VAL A 85 -0.88 -0.34 -11.65
CA VAL A 85 -0.18 0.46 -10.63
C VAL A 85 -1.16 1.38 -9.92
N ALA A 86 -2.00 2.13 -10.64
CA ALA A 86 -3.04 2.97 -10.05
C ALA A 86 -3.95 2.20 -9.09
N HIS A 87 -4.31 0.96 -9.42
CA HIS A 87 -5.11 0.13 -8.53
C HIS A 87 -4.36 -0.28 -7.25
N ILE A 88 -3.05 -0.51 -7.35
CA ILE A 88 -2.19 -0.79 -6.20
C ILE A 88 -2.14 0.46 -5.30
N GLU A 89 -1.80 1.63 -5.84
CA GLU A 89 -1.75 2.89 -5.08
C GLU A 89 -3.11 3.21 -4.43
N PHE A 90 -4.21 3.06 -5.18
CA PHE A 90 -5.55 3.27 -4.64
C PHE A 90 -5.90 2.29 -3.51
N SER A 91 -5.47 1.03 -3.63
CA SER A 91 -5.64 0.04 -2.57
C SER A 91 -4.80 0.40 -1.36
N ALA A 92 -3.58 0.91 -1.56
CA ALA A 92 -2.66 1.33 -0.49
C ALA A 92 -3.23 2.49 0.34
N ILE A 93 -3.92 3.46 -0.27
CA ILE A 93 -4.70 4.48 0.48
C ILE A 93 -5.63 3.81 1.49
N GLN A 94 -6.41 2.82 1.05
CA GLN A 94 -7.37 2.15 1.92
C GLN A 94 -6.71 1.28 2.98
N LEU A 95 -5.58 0.63 2.64
CA LEU A 95 -4.80 -0.15 3.58
C LEU A 95 -4.22 0.73 4.69
N ALA A 96 -3.62 1.88 4.34
CA ALA A 96 -3.11 2.86 5.28
C ALA A 96 -4.20 3.38 6.24
N TRP A 97 -5.39 3.68 5.71
CA TRP A 97 -6.55 4.03 6.53
C TRP A 97 -7.02 2.87 7.42
N ASP A 98 -7.05 1.64 6.92
CA ASP A 98 -7.42 0.46 7.71
C ASP A 98 -6.39 0.18 8.82
N HIS A 99 -5.10 0.39 8.58
CA HIS A 99 -4.06 0.26 9.61
C HIS A 99 -4.35 1.20 10.79
N LEU A 100 -4.48 2.49 10.53
CA LEU A 100 -4.70 3.49 11.58
C LEU A 100 -6.11 3.44 12.18
N TYR A 101 -7.09 2.85 11.48
CA TYR A 101 -8.45 2.70 11.98
C TYR A 101 -8.67 1.42 12.78
N ARG A 102 -8.15 0.28 12.33
CA ARG A 102 -8.50 -1.01 12.94
C ARG A 102 -7.73 -1.27 14.22
N PHE A 103 -6.44 -0.94 14.22
CA PHE A 103 -5.55 -1.32 15.30
C PHE A 103 -5.46 -0.19 16.36
N ARG A 104 -6.30 -0.31 17.38
CA ARG A 104 -6.40 0.64 18.50
C ARG A 104 -5.37 0.34 19.60
N GLY A 105 -5.02 1.36 20.39
CA GLY A 105 -4.14 1.24 21.55
C GLY A 105 -2.64 1.20 21.23
N LEU A 106 -2.26 1.59 20.00
CA LEU A 106 -0.86 1.73 19.58
C LEU A 106 -0.35 3.15 19.92
N PRO A 107 0.98 3.36 19.91
CA PRO A 107 1.54 4.69 20.14
C PRO A 107 1.05 5.71 19.11
N ASP A 108 0.89 6.98 19.52
CA ASP A 108 0.43 8.07 18.64
C ASP A 108 1.18 8.13 17.30
N ALA A 109 2.50 7.90 17.33
CA ALA A 109 3.33 7.86 16.12
C ALA A 109 2.82 6.88 15.06
N TYR A 110 2.27 5.72 15.46
CA TYR A 110 1.71 4.74 14.53
C TYR A 110 0.62 5.36 13.66
N TYR A 111 -0.30 6.09 14.30
CA TYR A 111 -1.43 6.70 13.61
C TYR A 111 -0.99 7.82 12.66
N TRP A 112 0.00 8.60 13.06
CA TRP A 112 0.53 9.68 12.24
C TRP A 112 1.38 9.19 11.07
N ASP A 113 2.16 8.13 11.28
CA ASP A 113 2.94 7.47 10.23
C ASP A 113 2.02 6.95 9.12
N TRP A 114 0.98 6.19 9.50
CA TRP A 114 0.03 5.64 8.52
C TRP A 114 -0.88 6.71 7.88
N LEU A 115 -1.15 7.82 8.56
CA LEU A 115 -1.79 8.97 7.92
C LEU A 115 -0.88 9.60 6.87
N SER A 116 0.43 9.69 7.13
CA SER A 116 1.41 10.18 6.16
C SER A 116 1.49 9.28 4.94
N VAL A 117 1.54 7.95 5.14
CA VAL A 117 1.50 6.97 4.05
C VAL A 117 0.23 7.14 3.23
N ALA A 118 -0.96 7.19 3.86
CA ALA A 118 -2.22 7.38 3.14
C ALA A 118 -2.19 8.64 2.25
N ASP A 119 -1.61 9.73 2.75
CA ASP A 119 -1.47 11.01 2.04
C ASP A 119 -0.53 10.95 0.83
N GLU A 120 0.56 10.18 0.95
CA GLU A 120 1.53 9.91 -0.12
C GLU A 120 0.93 8.97 -1.17
N GLU A 121 0.21 7.92 -0.78
CA GLU A 121 -0.48 7.04 -1.73
C GLU A 121 -1.61 7.75 -2.49
N ALA A 122 -2.29 8.69 -1.85
CA ALA A 122 -3.25 9.56 -2.52
C ALA A 122 -2.58 10.44 -3.58
N LEU A 123 -1.35 10.89 -3.34
CA LEU A 123 -0.54 11.61 -4.32
C LEU A 123 -0.08 10.68 -5.45
N HIS A 124 0.45 9.49 -5.13
CA HIS A 124 0.90 8.50 -6.11
C HIS A 124 -0.22 8.10 -7.07
N PHE A 125 -1.38 7.77 -6.51
CA PHE A 125 -2.58 7.47 -7.27
C PHE A 125 -2.94 8.61 -8.24
N SER A 126 -2.92 9.86 -7.74
CA SER A 126 -3.25 11.03 -8.54
C SER A 126 -2.28 11.24 -9.71
N LEU A 127 -0.96 11.08 -9.47
CA LEU A 127 0.07 11.18 -10.51
C LEU A 127 -0.07 10.11 -11.59
N ILE A 128 -0.31 8.86 -11.20
CA ILE A 128 -0.49 7.76 -12.17
C ILE A 128 -1.80 7.95 -12.94
N ARG A 129 -2.88 8.38 -12.29
CA ARG A 129 -4.16 8.65 -12.94
C ARG A 129 -4.05 9.78 -13.95
N GLU A 130 -3.34 10.85 -13.63
CA GLU A 130 -3.03 11.93 -14.58
C GLU A 130 -2.28 11.37 -15.80
N ARG A 131 -1.25 10.54 -15.57
CA ARG A 131 -0.51 9.90 -16.66
C ARG A 131 -1.38 8.96 -17.51
N LEU A 132 -2.31 8.23 -16.91
CA LEU A 132 -3.29 7.41 -17.64
C LEU A 132 -4.16 8.27 -18.55
N ASN A 133 -4.66 9.40 -18.04
CA ASN A 133 -5.52 10.30 -18.81
C ASN A 133 -4.79 10.87 -20.04
N GLU A 134 -3.49 11.19 -19.91
CA GLU A 134 -2.65 11.61 -21.03
C GLU A 134 -2.47 10.51 -22.11
N LEU A 135 -2.59 9.24 -21.72
CA LEU A 135 -2.59 8.10 -22.64
C LEU A 135 -3.98 7.73 -23.18
N GLY A 136 -5.02 8.50 -22.80
CA GLY A 136 -6.40 8.32 -23.28
C GLY A 136 -7.20 7.25 -22.55
N ALA A 137 -6.85 6.94 -21.30
CA ALA A 137 -7.60 6.01 -20.43
C ALA A 137 -7.74 6.59 -19.01
N ASP A 138 -8.70 6.11 -18.22
CA ASP A 138 -8.84 6.47 -16.81
C ASP A 138 -8.77 5.24 -15.90
N TYR A 139 -8.56 5.49 -14.60
CA TYR A 139 -8.71 4.48 -13.57
C TYR A 139 -10.15 3.93 -13.57
N GLY A 140 -10.25 2.61 -13.62
CA GLY A 140 -11.54 1.90 -13.73
C GLY A 140 -11.92 1.43 -15.14
N ASP A 141 -11.19 1.84 -16.19
CA ASP A 141 -11.46 1.40 -17.58
C ASP A 141 -11.07 -0.07 -17.82
N LEU A 142 -10.05 -0.56 -17.11
CA LEU A 142 -9.61 -1.96 -17.14
C LEU A 142 -9.99 -2.69 -15.84
N PRO A 143 -10.09 -4.03 -15.85
CA PRO A 143 -10.30 -4.79 -14.64
C PRO A 143 -9.03 -4.81 -13.77
N ALA A 144 -9.21 -5.09 -12.47
CA ALA A 144 -8.11 -5.21 -11.51
C ALA A 144 -8.30 -6.43 -10.61
N HIS A 145 -7.40 -6.69 -9.65
CA HIS A 145 -7.52 -7.82 -8.74
C HIS A 145 -7.42 -7.37 -7.28
N GLY A 146 -8.27 -7.93 -6.41
CA GLY A 146 -8.36 -7.54 -5.00
C GLY A 146 -7.34 -8.19 -4.07
N GLY A 147 -6.15 -8.55 -4.57
CA GLY A 147 -5.19 -9.39 -3.84
C GLY A 147 -4.72 -8.78 -2.52
N LEU A 148 -4.37 -7.48 -2.53
CA LEU A 148 -3.92 -6.73 -1.36
C LEU A 148 -4.99 -6.68 -0.26
N TRP A 149 -6.22 -6.29 -0.62
CA TRP A 149 -7.32 -6.24 0.35
C TRP A 149 -7.74 -7.62 0.86
N GLY A 150 -7.59 -8.67 0.04
CA GLY A 150 -7.82 -10.04 0.49
C GLY A 150 -6.92 -10.42 1.67
N ILE A 151 -5.61 -10.16 1.57
CA ILE A 151 -4.67 -10.39 2.68
C ILE A 151 -4.98 -9.47 3.86
N ALA A 152 -5.45 -8.24 3.62
CA ALA A 152 -5.91 -7.36 4.69
C ALA A 152 -7.07 -7.99 5.48
N CYS A 153 -8.06 -8.55 4.80
CA CYS A 153 -9.17 -9.26 5.43
C CYS A 153 -8.69 -10.48 6.24
N GLU A 154 -7.79 -11.29 5.67
CA GLU A 154 -7.24 -12.47 6.35
C GLU A 154 -6.47 -12.10 7.62
N THR A 155 -5.78 -10.95 7.63
CA THR A 155 -4.94 -10.50 8.74
C THR A 155 -5.63 -9.49 9.65
N ALA A 156 -6.92 -9.21 9.46
CA ALA A 156 -7.66 -8.21 10.23
C ALA A 156 -7.66 -8.47 11.75
N TYR A 157 -7.39 -9.71 12.16
CA TYR A 157 -7.31 -10.13 13.55
C TYR A 157 -5.99 -9.80 14.25
N ASP A 158 -4.92 -9.48 13.50
CA ASP A 158 -3.58 -9.33 14.07
C ASP A 158 -2.74 -8.25 13.38
N THR A 159 -2.40 -7.20 14.13
CA THR A 159 -1.55 -6.11 13.65
C THR A 159 -0.18 -6.60 13.17
N ALA A 160 0.45 -7.58 13.85
CA ALA A 160 1.79 -8.03 13.45
C ALA A 160 1.75 -8.82 12.14
N ALA A 161 0.80 -9.75 12.00
CA ALA A 161 0.53 -10.41 10.73
C ALA A 161 0.26 -9.41 9.61
N ARG A 162 -0.53 -8.36 9.89
CA ARG A 162 -0.85 -7.31 8.94
C ARG A 162 0.40 -6.51 8.52
N MET A 163 1.25 -6.08 9.46
CA MET A 163 2.50 -5.35 9.16
C MET A 163 3.51 -6.22 8.40
N ALA A 164 3.61 -7.52 8.73
CA ALA A 164 4.48 -8.43 8.01
C ALA A 164 4.05 -8.63 6.56
N LEU A 165 2.76 -8.87 6.33
CA LEU A 165 2.29 -9.37 5.05
C LEU A 165 1.92 -8.28 4.05
N VAL A 166 1.37 -7.15 4.49
CA VAL A 166 0.96 -6.09 3.58
C VAL A 166 2.16 -5.19 3.22
N PRO A 167 2.67 -4.32 4.10
CA PRO A 167 3.74 -3.40 3.72
C PRO A 167 5.09 -4.10 3.51
N ARG A 168 5.43 -5.08 4.36
CA ARG A 168 6.75 -5.69 4.31
C ARG A 168 6.88 -6.80 3.26
N PHE A 169 5.82 -7.54 2.96
CA PHE A 169 5.89 -8.64 1.99
C PHE A 169 5.30 -8.26 0.62
N MET A 170 4.04 -7.79 0.57
CA MET A 170 3.36 -7.50 -0.68
C MET A 170 3.82 -6.18 -1.32
N GLU A 171 3.83 -5.09 -0.57
CA GLU A 171 4.20 -3.75 -1.09
C GLU A 171 5.69 -3.68 -1.41
N ALA A 172 6.55 -4.32 -0.60
CA ALA A 172 7.98 -4.52 -0.90
C ALA A 172 8.26 -5.20 -2.26
N ARG A 173 7.26 -5.83 -2.90
CA ARG A 173 7.41 -6.32 -4.27
C ARG A 173 7.61 -5.18 -5.27
N GLY A 174 7.04 -4.00 -5.02
CA GLY A 174 7.27 -2.79 -5.80
C GLY A 174 8.75 -2.45 -5.92
N LEU A 175 9.50 -2.55 -4.81
CA LEU A 175 10.95 -2.33 -4.78
C LEU A 175 11.73 -3.25 -5.74
N ASP A 176 11.23 -4.48 -5.93
CA ASP A 176 11.88 -5.47 -6.78
C ASP A 176 11.54 -5.29 -8.27
N VAL A 177 10.28 -4.96 -8.58
CA VAL A 177 9.76 -5.03 -9.95
C VAL A 177 9.74 -3.68 -10.68
N THR A 178 9.58 -2.58 -9.95
CA THR A 178 9.44 -1.24 -10.53
C THR A 178 10.68 -0.80 -11.34
N PRO A 179 11.93 -1.02 -10.89
CA PRO A 179 13.11 -0.68 -11.67
C PRO A 179 13.11 -1.33 -13.06
N GLY A 180 12.79 -2.62 -13.15
CA GLY A 180 12.72 -3.34 -14.43
C GLY A 180 11.52 -2.93 -15.30
N MET A 181 10.47 -2.33 -14.73
CA MET A 181 9.38 -1.71 -15.50
C MET A 181 9.82 -0.38 -16.08
N MET A 182 10.54 0.43 -15.29
CA MET A 182 11.10 1.72 -15.73
C MET A 182 12.09 1.52 -16.88
N ASP A 183 13.00 0.56 -16.79
CA ASP A 183 13.95 0.25 -17.87
C ASP A 183 13.23 -0.05 -19.20
N LYS A 184 12.13 -0.80 -19.14
CA LYS A 184 11.34 -1.16 -20.33
C LYS A 184 10.56 0.02 -20.89
N LEU A 185 10.09 0.94 -20.04
CA LEU A 185 9.40 2.16 -20.45
C LEU A 185 10.38 3.17 -21.08
N ALA A 186 11.56 3.33 -20.47
CA ALA A 186 12.65 4.15 -21.02
C ALA A 186 13.08 3.64 -22.41
N ALA A 187 13.19 2.32 -22.58
CA ALA A 187 13.54 1.70 -23.85
C ALA A 187 12.54 1.99 -25.00
N VAL A 188 11.31 2.40 -24.68
CA VAL A 188 10.29 2.80 -25.67
C VAL A 188 10.03 4.31 -25.69
N GLY A 189 10.88 5.09 -25.00
CA GLY A 189 10.82 6.55 -24.94
C GLY A 189 9.67 7.12 -24.10
N ASP A 190 9.15 6.35 -23.14
CA ASP A 190 8.09 6.83 -22.23
C ASP A 190 8.64 7.39 -20.92
N ASP A 191 9.47 8.43 -21.04
CA ASP A 191 10.18 9.04 -19.91
C ASP A 191 9.21 9.67 -18.90
N ALA A 192 8.02 10.09 -19.34
CA ALA A 192 6.97 10.62 -18.47
C ALA A 192 6.47 9.56 -17.47
N SER A 193 6.18 8.34 -17.96
CA SER A 193 5.77 7.23 -17.10
C SER A 193 6.91 6.78 -16.17
N VAL A 194 8.17 6.82 -16.64
CA VAL A 194 9.35 6.54 -15.82
C VAL A 194 9.47 7.53 -14.67
N ALA A 195 9.29 8.83 -14.92
CA ALA A 195 9.37 9.86 -13.89
C ALA A 195 8.32 9.66 -12.78
N VAL A 196 7.10 9.28 -13.14
CA VAL A 196 6.05 8.98 -12.15
C VAL A 196 6.43 7.75 -11.31
N LEU A 197 6.86 6.65 -11.96
CA LEU A 197 7.25 5.44 -11.24
C LEU A 197 8.50 5.65 -10.36
N GLN A 198 9.44 6.49 -10.78
CA GLN A 198 10.60 6.85 -9.95
C GLN A 198 10.17 7.59 -8.68
N ARG A 199 9.25 8.55 -8.80
CA ARG A 199 8.72 9.28 -7.63
C ARG A 199 8.09 8.32 -6.62
N ILE A 200 7.27 7.39 -7.09
CA ILE A 200 6.63 6.36 -6.25
C ILE A 200 7.69 5.48 -5.59
N LEU A 201 8.65 4.96 -6.38
CA LEU A 201 9.70 4.09 -5.87
C LEU A 201 10.56 4.75 -4.76
N ASP A 202 10.80 6.07 -4.87
CA ASP A 202 11.57 6.81 -3.88
C ASP A 202 10.85 6.90 -2.53
N ASP A 203 9.53 7.09 -2.54
CA ASP A 203 8.68 7.17 -1.35
C ASP A 203 8.38 5.76 -0.78
N GLU A 204 8.18 4.76 -1.64
CA GLU A 204 7.86 3.36 -1.30
C GLU A 204 8.89 2.71 -0.37
N VAL A 205 10.18 3.06 -0.52
CA VAL A 205 11.23 2.59 0.40
C VAL A 205 10.92 3.00 1.85
N GLY A 206 10.38 4.20 2.03
CA GLY A 206 9.95 4.72 3.33
C GLY A 206 8.72 4.00 3.87
N HIS A 207 7.74 3.69 3.01
CA HIS A 207 6.53 2.96 3.42
C HIS A 207 6.86 1.55 3.92
N VAL A 208 7.68 0.83 3.16
CA VAL A 208 8.15 -0.50 3.55
C VAL A 208 9.01 -0.42 4.83
N ALA A 209 9.82 0.63 4.99
CA ALA A 209 10.59 0.86 6.22
C ALA A 209 9.70 1.08 7.45
N LEU A 210 8.61 1.83 7.31
CA LEU A 210 7.61 2.00 8.38
C LEU A 210 6.95 0.66 8.73
N GLY A 211 6.59 -0.13 7.72
CA GLY A 211 6.09 -1.49 7.91
C GLY A 211 7.07 -2.36 8.69
N THR A 212 8.36 -2.29 8.36
CA THR A 212 9.45 -2.96 9.10
C THR A 212 9.50 -2.51 10.56
N GLN A 213 9.60 -1.21 10.80
CA GLN A 213 9.74 -0.65 12.14
C GLN A 213 8.58 -1.06 13.05
N TRP A 214 7.35 -0.96 12.56
CA TRP A 214 6.17 -1.30 13.35
C TRP A 214 6.02 -2.81 13.54
N PHE A 215 6.39 -3.62 12.56
CA PHE A 215 6.45 -5.08 12.73
C PHE A 215 7.44 -5.47 13.84
N GLU A 216 8.67 -4.96 13.78
CA GLU A 216 9.69 -5.22 14.80
C GLU A 216 9.26 -4.74 16.19
N TRP A 217 8.66 -3.55 16.28
CA TRP A 217 8.12 -3.04 17.54
C TRP A 217 7.05 -3.98 18.12
N LEU A 218 6.12 -4.47 17.29
CA LEU A 218 5.07 -5.41 17.71
C LEU A 218 5.66 -6.74 18.16
N CYS A 219 6.65 -7.29 17.45
CA CYS A 219 7.36 -8.49 17.85
C CYS A 219 8.07 -8.31 19.19
N HIS A 220 8.74 -7.17 19.39
CA HIS A 220 9.39 -6.83 20.66
C HIS A 220 8.37 -6.75 21.81
N GLN A 221 7.21 -6.09 21.62
CA GLN A 221 6.15 -6.04 22.64
C GLN A 221 5.61 -7.43 23.00
N ARG A 222 5.64 -8.38 22.06
CA ARG A 222 5.20 -9.76 22.26
C ARG A 222 6.29 -10.69 22.78
N GLY A 223 7.55 -10.22 22.86
CA GLY A 223 8.69 -11.04 23.26
C GLY A 223 9.04 -12.15 22.26
N VAL A 224 8.74 -11.95 20.97
CA VAL A 224 9.06 -12.90 19.89
C VAL A 224 10.16 -12.35 19.00
N ASP A 225 10.94 -13.24 18.39
CA ASP A 225 11.96 -12.88 17.40
C ASP A 225 11.30 -12.45 16.08
N ALA A 226 11.60 -11.24 15.60
CA ALA A 226 10.95 -10.66 14.43
C ALA A 226 11.26 -11.44 13.14
N GLU A 227 12.51 -11.83 12.93
CA GLU A 227 12.91 -12.57 11.72
C GLU A 227 12.22 -13.94 11.67
N THR A 228 12.21 -14.69 12.78
CA THR A 228 11.52 -15.97 12.88
C THR A 228 10.02 -15.82 12.63
N GLU A 229 9.38 -14.85 13.29
CA GLU A 229 7.95 -14.61 13.16
C GLU A 229 7.56 -14.19 11.73
N TYR A 230 8.38 -13.35 11.08
CA TYR A 230 8.17 -12.91 9.70
C TYR A 230 8.05 -14.10 8.74
N PHE A 231 9.01 -15.02 8.78
CA PHE A 231 8.97 -16.19 7.91
C PHE A 231 7.89 -17.20 8.29
N LEU A 232 7.50 -17.30 9.57
CA LEU A 232 6.35 -18.12 9.98
C LEU A 232 5.04 -17.58 9.42
N LEU A 233 4.87 -16.25 9.40
CA LEU A 233 3.70 -15.60 8.82
C LEU A 233 3.64 -15.76 7.30
N ILE A 234 4.78 -15.62 6.60
CA ILE A 234 4.87 -15.91 5.16
C ILE A 234 4.51 -17.36 4.88
N GLU A 235 5.03 -18.31 5.65
CA GLU A 235 4.73 -19.73 5.47
C GLU A 235 3.22 -19.98 5.67
N ARG A 236 2.63 -19.42 6.73
CA ARG A 236 1.23 -19.62 7.08
C ARG A 236 0.26 -19.06 6.03
N HIS A 237 0.48 -17.83 5.57
CA HIS A 237 -0.48 -17.11 4.74
C HIS A 237 -0.15 -17.19 3.24
N MET A 238 1.14 -17.14 2.91
CA MET A 238 1.59 -17.17 1.51
C MET A 238 1.98 -18.57 1.06
N LYS A 239 1.89 -19.59 1.93
CA LYS A 239 2.28 -20.98 1.66
C LYS A 239 3.73 -21.08 1.16
N GLY A 240 4.61 -20.28 1.77
CA GLY A 240 6.02 -20.18 1.40
C GLY A 240 6.26 -19.58 0.00
N GLN A 241 5.24 -19.02 -0.67
CA GLN A 241 5.43 -18.34 -1.95
C GLN A 241 6.24 -17.07 -1.71
N SER A 242 7.54 -17.14 -1.96
CA SER A 242 8.42 -15.98 -2.08
C SER A 242 9.12 -16.12 -3.42
N ARG A 243 8.86 -15.20 -4.36
CA ARG A 243 9.44 -15.27 -5.70
C ARG A 243 10.22 -14.00 -6.00
N GLY A 244 11.53 -14.15 -6.10
CA GLY A 244 12.41 -13.11 -6.60
C GLY A 244 12.25 -12.88 -8.11
N PRO A 245 13.25 -12.23 -8.73
CA PRO A 245 14.43 -11.65 -8.09
C PRO A 245 14.05 -10.56 -7.07
N TYR A 246 14.93 -10.33 -6.09
CA TYR A 246 14.76 -9.28 -5.07
C TYR A 246 15.76 -8.14 -5.29
N ASN A 247 15.33 -6.91 -5.05
CA ASN A 247 16.21 -5.75 -5.03
C ASN A 247 16.82 -5.60 -3.63
N LEU A 248 17.92 -6.33 -3.37
CA LEU A 248 18.56 -6.36 -2.05
C LEU A 248 19.00 -4.96 -1.56
N PRO A 249 19.57 -4.07 -2.41
CA PRO A 249 19.87 -2.70 -1.98
C PRO A 249 18.65 -1.92 -1.45
N LEU A 250 17.50 -1.98 -2.15
CA LEU A 250 16.29 -1.28 -1.70
C LEU A 250 15.67 -1.94 -0.48
N ARG A 251 15.58 -3.27 -0.43
CA ARG A 251 15.07 -3.98 0.75
C ARG A 251 15.93 -3.71 2.00
N ARG A 252 17.25 -3.65 1.85
CA ARG A 252 18.14 -3.25 2.96
C ARG A 252 17.84 -1.83 3.46
N ARG A 253 17.63 -0.87 2.54
CA ARG A 253 17.22 0.49 2.90
C ARG A 253 15.85 0.53 3.58
N ALA A 254 14.97 -0.40 3.23
CA ALA A 254 13.66 -0.58 3.86
C ALA A 254 13.69 -1.37 5.18
N GLY A 255 14.88 -1.65 5.73
CA GLY A 255 15.05 -2.23 7.06
C GLY A 255 15.12 -3.76 7.13
N PHE A 256 15.26 -4.46 6.01
CA PHE A 256 15.48 -5.92 6.04
C PHE A 256 16.87 -6.25 6.58
N SER A 257 16.94 -7.22 7.51
CA SER A 257 18.19 -7.73 8.08
C SER A 257 19.01 -8.49 7.03
N GLU A 258 20.34 -8.61 7.22
CA GLU A 258 21.15 -9.47 6.34
C GLU A 258 20.72 -10.95 6.40
N GLY A 259 20.23 -11.41 7.56
CA GLY A 259 19.70 -12.76 7.73
C GLY A 259 18.46 -12.98 6.87
N GLU A 260 17.52 -12.02 6.92
CA GLU A 260 16.31 -12.03 6.10
C GLU A 260 16.64 -12.00 4.61
N LEU A 261 17.54 -11.10 4.18
CA LEU A 261 17.95 -10.98 2.78
C LEU A 261 18.63 -12.25 2.26
N ALA A 262 19.47 -12.89 3.09
CA ALA A 262 20.10 -14.17 2.75
C ALA A 262 19.04 -15.28 2.60
N ARG A 263 18.08 -15.38 3.53
CA ARG A 263 17.04 -16.41 3.49
C ARG A 263 16.06 -16.22 2.33
N LEU A 264 15.67 -14.99 2.02
CA LEU A 264 14.87 -14.67 0.82
C LEU A 264 15.61 -15.10 -0.45
N SER A 265 16.91 -14.79 -0.54
CA SER A 265 17.72 -15.11 -1.72
C SER A 265 17.98 -16.61 -1.90
N ALA A 266 17.92 -17.40 -0.82
CA ALA A 266 18.12 -18.85 -0.85
C ALA A 266 16.93 -19.64 -1.43
N HIS A 267 15.77 -19.00 -1.64
CA HIS A 267 14.55 -19.61 -2.18
C HIS A 267 14.23 -19.16 -3.62
N ASN A 268 15.19 -18.51 -4.29
CA ASN A 268 15.11 -18.11 -5.70
C ASN A 268 15.72 -19.14 -6.65
#